data_AF-A0A815K8F9-F1
#
_entry.id   AF-A0A815K8F9-F1
#
_cell.length_a   1.000
_cell.length_b   1.000
_cell.length_c   1.000
_cell.angle_alpha   90.00
_cell.angle_beta   90.00
_cell.angle_gamma   90.00
#
_symmetry.space_group_name_H-M   'P 1'
#
loop_
_entity.id
_entity.type
_entity.pdbx_description
1 polymer ?
#
loop_
_entity_poly.entity_id
_entity_poly.type
_entity_poly.pdbx_seq_one_letter_code
_entity_poly.pdbx_strand_id
1 'polypeptide(L)'
;MQQWNVPWFIDSEWNYARGQLSTVDRHYGHVHWIIHSIGTHQIHHLFPKIPHYRLEEATFYFRKSYPNLVRINNDRILSSFIRMGKKFIRQRYIGKDVSVFTYSDDQNNN
;
A
#
# COMPACT_ATOMS: atom_id res chain seq x y z
N MET A 1 -12.24 12.68 0.40
CA MET A 1 -11.21 11.73 0.88
C MET A 1 -10.53 11.15 -0.34
N GLN A 2 -9.20 11.22 -0.45
CA GLN A 2 -8.49 10.67 -1.61
C GLN A 2 -8.69 9.14 -1.63
N GLN A 3 -9.34 8.64 -2.67
CA GLN A 3 -9.62 7.21 -2.82
C GLN A 3 -8.34 6.52 -3.30
N TRP A 4 -7.69 5.78 -2.41
CA TRP A 4 -6.45 5.06 -2.71
C TRP A 4 -6.80 3.74 -3.38
N ASN A 5 -6.88 3.75 -4.72
CA ASN A 5 -7.08 2.54 -5.51
C ASN A 5 -5.78 1.73 -5.52
N VAL A 6 -5.61 0.87 -4.52
CA VAL A 6 -4.48 -0.06 -4.42
C VAL A 6 -4.73 -1.24 -5.37
N PRO A 7 -3.90 -1.44 -6.41
CA PRO A 7 -4.13 -2.47 -7.39
C PRO A 7 -3.75 -3.85 -6.85
N TRP A 8 -4.62 -4.81 -7.14
CA TRP A 8 -4.42 -6.25 -7.02
C TRP A 8 -4.25 -6.83 -8.41
N PHE A 9 -3.10 -7.44 -8.66
CA PHE A 9 -2.74 -8.00 -9.96
C PHE A 9 -3.01 -9.50 -9.97
N ILE A 10 -3.53 -10.02 -11.09
CA ILE A 10 -3.49 -11.45 -11.36
C ILE A 10 -2.06 -11.91 -11.65
N ASP A 11 -1.82 -13.22 -11.61
CA ASP A 11 -0.49 -13.82 -11.77
C ASP A 11 0.25 -13.33 -13.03
N SER A 12 -0.44 -13.16 -14.16
CA SER A 12 0.19 -12.70 -15.42
C SER A 12 0.58 -11.23 -15.41
N GLU A 13 -0.08 -10.41 -14.59
CA GLU A 13 0.20 -8.97 -14.45
C GLU A 13 1.10 -8.65 -13.25
N TRP A 14 1.27 -9.60 -12.35
CA TRP A 14 2.06 -9.41 -11.15
C TRP A 14 3.57 -9.50 -11.46
N ASN A 15 4.34 -8.61 -10.85
CA ASN A 15 5.77 -8.78 -10.72
C ASN A 15 6.22 -8.18 -9.39
N TYR A 16 7.48 -8.46 -9.01
CA TYR A 16 8.03 -8.02 -7.74
C TYR A 16 7.83 -6.51 -7.50
N ALA A 17 8.24 -5.68 -8.46
CA ALA A 17 8.14 -4.22 -8.32
C ALA A 17 6.69 -3.74 -8.18
N ARG A 18 5.78 -4.23 -9.04
CA ARG A 18 4.34 -3.91 -8.98
C ARG A 18 3.74 -4.32 -7.64
N GLY A 19 4.06 -5.51 -7.16
CA GLY A 19 3.61 -6.01 -5.86
C GLY A 19 4.06 -5.13 -4.70
N GLN A 20 5.35 -4.81 -4.62
CA GLN A 20 5.85 -3.98 -3.50
C GLN A 20 5.37 -2.54 -3.57
N LEU A 21 5.20 -1.98 -4.77
CA LEU A 21 4.64 -0.65 -4.96
C LEU A 21 3.15 -0.55 -4.57
N SER A 22 2.41 -1.67 -4.54
CA SER A 22 1.02 -1.71 -4.03
C SER A 22 0.92 -1.60 -2.51
N THR A 23 2.04 -1.63 -1.77
CA THR A 23 2.01 -1.38 -0.32
C THR A 23 1.73 0.09 -0.02
N VAL A 24 1.29 0.39 1.20
CA VAL A 24 0.89 1.74 1.61
C VAL A 24 1.70 2.16 2.82
N ASP A 25 2.41 3.28 2.67
CA ASP A 25 3.18 3.88 3.75
C ASP A 25 2.25 4.44 4.83
N ARG A 26 2.66 4.30 6.09
CA ARG A 26 1.95 4.82 7.27
C ARG A 26 2.95 5.38 8.26
N HIS A 27 2.74 6.61 8.72
CA HIS A 27 3.55 7.17 9.81
C HIS A 27 2.87 6.89 11.15
N TYR A 28 3.51 6.12 12.03
CA TYR A 28 2.92 5.68 13.30
C TYR A 28 3.02 6.72 14.44
N GLY A 29 3.08 8.01 14.09
CA GLY A 29 3.27 9.10 15.06
C GLY A 29 4.54 8.90 15.89
N HIS A 30 4.44 9.05 17.21
CA HIS A 30 5.59 8.96 18.11
C HIS A 30 6.24 7.57 18.15
N VAL A 31 5.48 6.50 17.90
CA VAL A 31 6.03 5.14 17.93
C VAL A 31 6.74 4.76 16.64
N HIS A 32 6.67 5.59 15.59
CA HIS A 32 7.29 5.34 14.29
C HIS A 32 8.78 4.99 14.40
N TRP A 33 9.52 5.76 15.18
CA TRP A 33 10.96 5.53 15.42
C TRP A 33 11.23 4.32 16.30
N ILE A 34 10.33 4.02 17.26
CA ILE A 34 10.44 2.86 18.17
C ILE A 34 10.30 1.55 17.39
N ILE A 35 9.43 1.53 16.38
CA ILE A 35 9.27 0.36 15.49
C ILE A 35 10.23 0.39 14.30
N HIS A 36 11.32 1.15 14.38
CA HIS A 36 12.37 1.23 13.36
C HIS A 36 11.86 1.74 12.00
N SER A 37 10.92 2.67 11.98
CA SER A 37 10.39 3.31 10.75
C SER A 37 9.83 2.33 9.71
N ILE A 38 9.39 1.14 10.15
CA ILE A 38 8.89 0.06 9.28
C ILE A 38 7.66 0.47 8.45
N GLY A 39 6.99 1.56 8.84
CA GLY A 39 5.87 2.15 8.12
C GLY A 39 6.20 2.75 6.75
N THR A 40 7.48 2.79 6.37
CA THR A 40 7.97 3.08 5.02
C THR A 40 7.85 1.86 4.10
N HIS A 41 6.67 1.22 4.11
CA HIS A 41 6.45 -0.09 3.51
C HIS A 41 6.89 -0.20 2.05
N GLN A 42 6.68 0.83 1.22
CA GLN A 42 7.06 0.74 -0.19
C GLN A 42 8.57 0.48 -0.35
N ILE A 43 9.40 1.24 0.36
CA ILE A 43 10.86 1.09 0.31
C ILE A 43 11.35 -0.09 1.13
N HIS A 44 10.76 -0.33 2.30
CA HIS A 44 11.07 -1.49 3.11
C HIS A 44 10.88 -2.80 2.32
N HIS A 45 9.81 -2.90 1.54
CA HIS A 45 9.53 -4.09 0.75
C HIS A 45 10.25 -4.14 -0.61
N LEU A 46 10.46 -2.99 -1.28
CA LEU A 46 11.24 -2.94 -2.53
C LEU A 46 12.74 -3.24 -2.29
N PHE A 47 13.28 -2.76 -1.18
CA PHE A 47 14.69 -2.86 -0.86
C PHE A 47 14.90 -3.33 0.59
N PRO A 48 14.55 -4.58 0.92
CA PRO A 48 14.64 -5.11 2.29
C PRO A 48 16.08 -5.17 2.83
N LYS A 49 17.09 -4.99 1.95
CA LYS A 49 18.50 -4.89 2.33
C LYS A 49 18.88 -3.52 2.90
N ILE A 50 18.07 -2.48 2.68
CA ILE A 50 18.30 -1.16 3.27
C ILE A 50 18.06 -1.29 4.78
N PRO A 51 19.06 -0.95 5.62
CA PRO A 51 18.87 -1.04 7.06
C PRO A 51 17.82 -0.04 7.53
N HIS A 52 17.09 -0.38 8.58
CA HIS A 52 15.94 0.40 9.04
C HIS A 52 16.27 1.88 9.34
N TYR A 53 17.45 2.17 9.88
CA TYR A 53 17.90 3.53 10.16
C TYR A 53 18.18 4.39 8.91
N ARG A 54 18.14 3.81 7.70
CA ARG A 54 18.22 4.52 6.40
C ARG A 54 16.90 4.52 5.63
N LEU A 55 15.84 3.90 6.15
CA LEU A 55 14.57 3.78 5.42
C LEU A 55 13.90 5.12 5.17
N GLU A 56 13.91 6.03 6.14
CA GLU A 56 13.36 7.39 5.98
C GLU A 56 14.07 8.16 4.87
N GLU A 57 15.40 8.12 4.86
CA GLU A 57 16.22 8.77 3.85
C GLU A 57 15.95 8.19 2.45
N ALA A 58 15.94 6.87 2.32
CA ALA A 58 15.63 6.21 1.06
C ALA A 58 14.19 6.51 0.58
N THR A 59 13.23 6.55 1.50
CA THR A 59 11.84 6.90 1.21
C THR A 59 11.70 8.35 0.75
N PHE A 60 12.45 9.27 1.33
CA PHE A 60 12.48 10.66 0.89
C PHE A 60 12.92 10.77 -0.58
N TYR A 61 14.02 10.12 -0.97
CA TYR A 61 14.48 10.14 -2.35
C TYR A 61 13.50 9.47 -3.31
N PHE A 62 12.91 8.33 -2.92
CA PHE A 62 11.87 7.69 -3.71
C PHE A 62 10.67 8.59 -3.98
N ARG A 63 10.12 9.24 -2.94
CA ARG A 63 8.98 10.15 -3.07
C ARG A 63 9.30 11.35 -3.97
N LYS A 64 10.53 11.85 -3.89
CA LYS A 64 11.03 12.94 -4.76
C LYS A 64 11.17 12.50 -6.22
N SER A 65 11.69 11.30 -6.47
CA SER A 65 11.95 10.80 -7.81
C SER A 65 10.70 10.23 -8.50
N TYR A 66 9.77 9.65 -7.74
CA TYR A 66 8.60 8.94 -8.25
C TYR A 66 7.30 9.34 -7.55
N PRO A 67 6.93 10.64 -7.54
CA PRO A 67 5.78 11.13 -6.78
C PRO A 67 4.45 10.46 -7.19
N ASN A 68 4.32 10.04 -8.45
CA ASN A 68 3.15 9.35 -8.99
C ASN A 68 2.99 7.90 -8.50
N LEU A 69 4.02 7.32 -7.88
CA LEU A 69 4.00 5.95 -7.34
C LEU A 69 3.77 5.92 -5.82
N VAL A 70 3.78 7.07 -5.16
CA VAL A 70 3.69 7.20 -3.71
C VAL A 70 2.29 6.83 -3.22
N ARG A 71 2.23 5.96 -2.21
CA ARG A 71 0.98 5.57 -1.53
C ARG A 71 1.13 5.80 -0.03
N ILE A 72 0.37 6.75 0.51
CA ILE A 72 0.41 7.09 1.94
C ILE A 72 -1.01 7.05 2.50
N ASN A 73 -1.20 6.49 3.69
CA ASN A 73 -2.49 6.53 4.38
C ASN A 73 -2.30 6.85 5.87
N ASN A 74 -2.80 8.02 6.27
CA ASN A 74 -2.71 8.53 7.63
C ASN A 74 -3.99 8.30 8.46
N ASP A 75 -4.96 7.54 7.95
CA ASP A 75 -6.12 7.14 8.74
C ASP A 75 -5.67 6.30 9.94
N ARG A 76 -6.46 6.37 11.03
CA ARG A 76 -6.23 5.54 12.22
C ARG A 76 -6.16 4.06 11.80
N ILE A 77 -5.18 3.34 12.34
CA ILE A 77 -4.86 1.96 11.94
C ILE A 77 -6.08 1.06 12.14
N LEU A 78 -6.70 1.12 13.32
CA LEU A 78 -7.83 0.23 13.65
C LEU A 78 -9.06 0.52 12.79
N SER A 79 -9.41 1.79 12.57
CA SER A 79 -10.54 2.14 11.70
C SER A 79 -10.27 1.73 10.25
N SER A 80 -9.04 1.94 9.77
CA SER A 80 -8.61 1.48 8.44
C SER A 80 -8.70 -0.03 8.29
N PHE A 81 -8.22 -0.77 9.29
CA PHE A 81 -8.22 -2.22 9.30
C PHE A 81 -9.65 -2.77 9.25
N ILE A 82 -10.53 -2.28 10.12
CA ILE A 82 -11.95 -2.70 10.13
C ILE A 82 -12.62 -2.37 8.79
N ARG A 83 -12.38 -1.17 8.25
CA ARG A 83 -12.94 -0.74 6.96
C ARG A 83 -12.46 -1.64 5.81
N MET A 84 -11.16 -1.93 5.74
CA MET A 84 -10.60 -2.82 4.72
C MET A 84 -11.08 -4.27 4.89
N GLY A 85 -11.23 -4.75 6.14
CA GLY A 85 -11.82 -6.07 6.41
C GLY A 85 -13.25 -6.18 5.90
N LYS A 86 -14.08 -5.15 6.12
CA LYS A 86 -15.44 -5.09 5.55
C LYS A 86 -15.43 -5.07 4.01
N LYS A 87 -14.53 -4.31 3.38
CA LYS A 87 -14.37 -4.29 1.92
C LYS A 87 -13.97 -5.66 1.37
N PHE A 88 -12.99 -6.31 2.01
CA PHE A 88 -12.54 -7.65 1.64
C PHE A 88 -13.69 -8.66 1.71
N ILE A 89 -14.43 -8.73 2.81
CA ILE A 89 -15.56 -9.68 2.94
C ILE A 89 -16.59 -9.51 1.82
N ARG A 90 -16.84 -8.26 1.38
CA ARG A 90 -17.80 -7.94 0.31
C ARG A 90 -17.27 -8.21 -1.10
N GLN A 91 -15.97 -8.03 -1.33
CA GLN A 91 -15.37 -7.98 -2.67
C GLN A 91 -14.24 -9.04 -2.86
N ARG A 92 -14.18 -10.08 -2.02
CA ARG A 92 -13.11 -11.12 -2.05
C ARG A 92 -13.15 -12.05 -3.26
N TYR A 93 -14.26 -12.10 -3.99
CA TYR A 93 -14.40 -12.93 -5.18
C TYR A 93 -14.28 -12.02 -6.40
N ILE A 94 -13.26 -12.28 -7.21
CA ILE A 94 -12.92 -11.50 -8.41
C ILE A 94 -13.09 -12.41 -9.62
N GLY A 95 -13.72 -11.89 -10.69
CA GLY A 95 -13.89 -12.59 -11.96
C GLY A 95 -12.57 -12.96 -12.62
N LYS A 96 -12.55 -14.03 -13.42
CA LYS A 96 -11.33 -14.49 -14.12
C LYS A 96 -10.90 -13.59 -15.27
N ASP A 97 -11.79 -12.68 -15.68
CA ASP A 97 -11.64 -11.70 -16.75
C ASP A 97 -11.00 -10.38 -16.28
N VAL A 98 -10.80 -10.22 -14.97
CA VAL A 98 -10.19 -9.01 -14.38
C VAL A 98 -8.67 -9.18 -14.31
N SER A 99 -7.92 -8.31 -15.01
CA SER A 99 -6.45 -8.30 -14.96
C SER A 99 -5.89 -7.53 -13.75
N VAL A 100 -6.55 -6.42 -13.39
CA VAL A 100 -6.20 -5.59 -12.23
C VAL A 100 -7.48 -5.19 -11.50
N PHE A 101 -7.54 -5.52 -10.21
CA PHE A 101 -8.66 -5.23 -9.34
C PHE A 101 -8.32 -4.12 -8.33
N THR A 102 -9.28 -3.27 -7.99
CA THR A 102 -9.14 -2.25 -6.95
C THR A 102 -10.41 -2.20 -6.10
N TYR A 103 -10.26 -2.18 -4.78
CA TYR A 103 -11.42 -2.09 -3.87
C TYR A 103 -12.13 -0.73 -3.98
N SER A 104 -13.37 -0.71 -4.45
CA SER A 104 -14.20 0.49 -4.52
C SER A 104 -14.97 0.73 -3.22
N ASP A 105 -15.32 1.99 -2.96
CA ASP A 105 -16.37 2.33 -1.98
C ASP A 105 -17.78 2.19 -2.58
N ASP A 106 -17.89 2.27 -3.91
CA ASP A 106 -19.16 2.19 -4.66
C ASP A 106 -19.53 0.76 -5.06
N GLN A 107 -20.83 0.45 -4.97
CA GLN A 107 -21.43 -0.86 -5.29
C GLN A 107 -21.62 -1.12 -6.79
N ASN A 108 -21.17 -0.23 -7.67
CA ASN A 108 -21.36 -0.34 -9.11
C ASN A 108 -20.01 -0.45 -9.81
N ASN A 109 -19.46 -1.66 -9.91
CA ASN A 109 -18.54 -1.99 -10.98
C ASN A 109 -18.95 -3.38 -11.48
N ASN A 110 -19.66 -3.36 -12.60
CA ASN A 110 -20.01 -4.49 -13.44
C ASN A 110 -18.80 -4.84 -14.30
#